data_AF-A0AAV3X782-F1
#
_entry.id   AF-A0AAV3X782-F1
#
_cell.length_a   1.000
_cell.length_b   1.000
_cell.length_c   1.000
_cell.angle_alpha   90.00
_cell.angle_beta   90.00
_cell.angle_gamma   90.00
#
_symmetry.space_group_name_H-M   'P 1'
#
loop_
_entity.id
_entity.type
_entity.pdbx_description
1 polymer ?
#
loop_
_entity_poly.entity_id
_entity_poly.type
_entity_poly.pdbx_seq_one_letter_code
_entity_poly.pdbx_strand_id
1 'polypeptide(L)'
;MTNADYSVVIPIYNEEETIRELWKQLSKVFKQLDGDSEVIFINDGSYISGLRSYAGFKQTGIVVERGPRYKGEPRVTVLKLFKLAFDGIFSFSTIPWKISTFLGFVLAIASFIIGLIGLDYKLILGQEFLEWNQGLTIALFLGGIQLISLGIIGEYIGRIYDEVKQRPYYIIREPIGFEE
;
A
#
# COMPACT_ATOMS: atom_id res chain seq x y z
N MET A 1 -2.63 -27.67 -11.08
CA MET A 1 -1.55 -27.55 -10.07
C MET A 1 -0.84 -28.88 -10.09
N THR A 2 0.35 -28.90 -10.67
CA THR A 2 1.25 -30.07 -10.73
C THR A 2 1.63 -30.47 -9.30
N ASN A 3 1.77 -31.77 -9.06
CA ASN A 3 1.99 -32.34 -7.73
C ASN A 3 3.48 -32.19 -7.36
N ALA A 4 3.92 -31.01 -6.94
CA ALA A 4 5.29 -30.76 -6.50
C ALA A 4 5.47 -31.17 -5.03
N ASP A 5 6.55 -31.91 -4.74
CA ASP A 5 6.92 -32.29 -3.37
C ASP A 5 7.48 -31.10 -2.58
N TYR A 6 8.09 -30.12 -3.27
CA TYR A 6 8.67 -28.93 -2.68
C TYR A 6 8.32 -27.66 -3.45
N SER A 7 7.55 -26.76 -2.82
CA SER A 7 7.27 -25.43 -3.38
C SER A 7 8.10 -24.36 -2.68
N VAL A 8 8.96 -23.67 -3.44
CA VAL A 8 9.78 -22.56 -2.92
C VAL A 8 9.22 -21.24 -3.43
N VAL A 9 8.60 -20.50 -2.53
CA VAL A 9 8.01 -19.19 -2.83
C VAL A 9 9.03 -18.10 -2.55
N ILE A 10 9.49 -17.40 -3.59
CA ILE A 10 10.51 -16.36 -3.47
C ILE A 10 9.92 -15.04 -3.93
N PRO A 11 9.69 -14.10 -3.01
CA PRO A 11 9.29 -12.79 -3.41
C PRO A 11 10.49 -12.01 -3.96
N ILE A 12 10.36 -11.49 -5.18
CA ILE A 12 11.41 -10.72 -5.85
C ILE A 12 10.87 -9.31 -6.10
N TYR A 13 11.48 -8.33 -5.43
CA TYR A 13 11.13 -6.92 -5.62
C TYR A 13 12.30 -6.16 -6.23
N ASN A 14 12.14 -5.71 -7.48
CA ASN A 14 13.08 -4.79 -8.13
C ASN A 14 14.55 -5.29 -8.10
N GLU A 15 14.73 -6.61 -8.22
CA GLU A 15 16.01 -7.32 -8.16
C GLU A 15 16.28 -8.15 -9.44
N GLU A 16 15.82 -7.66 -10.60
CA GLU A 16 15.95 -8.33 -11.91
C GLU A 16 17.38 -8.79 -12.24
N GLU A 17 18.39 -8.01 -11.86
CA GLU A 17 19.80 -8.35 -12.09
C GLU A 17 20.28 -9.57 -11.27
N THR A 18 19.62 -9.85 -10.14
CA THR A 18 20.03 -10.90 -9.19
C THR A 18 19.37 -12.25 -9.49
N ILE A 19 18.30 -12.26 -10.30
CA ILE A 19 17.49 -13.45 -10.59
C ILE A 19 18.31 -14.56 -11.22
N ARG A 20 19.24 -14.23 -12.13
CA ARG A 20 20.08 -15.24 -12.78
C ARG A 20 20.98 -15.97 -11.79
N GLU A 21 21.62 -15.24 -10.88
CA GLU A 21 22.54 -15.85 -9.92
C GLU A 21 21.75 -16.64 -8.87
N LEU A 22 20.59 -16.14 -8.44
CA LEU A 22 19.67 -16.83 -7.56
C LEU A 22 19.20 -18.17 -8.18
N TRP A 23 18.77 -18.17 -9.44
CA TRP A 23 18.36 -19.38 -10.15
C TRP A 23 19.50 -20.40 -10.27
N LYS A 24 20.71 -19.93 -10.55
CA LYS A 24 21.92 -20.77 -10.63
C LYS A 24 22.25 -21.43 -9.29
N GLN A 25 21.93 -20.80 -8.16
CA GLN A 25 22.12 -21.41 -6.84
C GLN A 25 20.97 -22.35 -6.47
N LEU A 26 19.72 -21.95 -6.68
CA LEU A 26 18.53 -22.79 -6.42
C LEU A 26 18.55 -24.09 -7.21
N SER A 27 18.90 -24.02 -8.51
CA SER A 27 19.00 -25.20 -9.36
C SER A 27 20.04 -26.21 -8.86
N LYS A 28 21.08 -25.79 -8.14
CA LYS A 28 22.03 -26.72 -7.51
C LYS A 28 21.41 -27.41 -6.30
N VAL A 29 20.61 -26.69 -5.52
CA VAL A 29 19.93 -27.24 -4.33
C VAL A 29 18.83 -28.21 -4.73
N PHE A 30 18.04 -27.88 -5.75
CA PHE A 30 16.96 -28.75 -6.22
C PHE A 30 17.46 -30.07 -6.80
N LYS A 31 18.64 -30.08 -7.42
CA LYS A 31 19.29 -31.32 -7.86
C LYS A 31 19.66 -32.27 -6.71
N GLN A 32 19.66 -31.79 -5.47
CA GLN A 32 19.97 -32.58 -4.28
C GLN A 32 18.71 -33.02 -3.52
N LEU A 33 17.53 -32.56 -3.94
CA LEU A 33 16.25 -32.94 -3.33
C LEU A 33 15.71 -34.20 -4.01
N ASP A 34 15.05 -35.05 -3.22
CA ASP A 34 14.47 -36.33 -3.65
C ASP A 34 13.01 -36.18 -4.12
N GLY A 35 12.70 -35.11 -4.86
CA GLY A 35 11.32 -34.83 -5.28
C GLY A 35 11.19 -33.63 -6.21
N ASP A 36 10.03 -33.53 -6.85
CA ASP A 36 9.74 -32.46 -7.80
C ASP A 36 9.66 -31.12 -7.07
N SER A 37 10.47 -30.16 -7.55
CA SER A 37 10.64 -28.86 -6.91
C SER A 37 10.17 -27.74 -7.83
N GLU A 38 9.28 -26.88 -7.34
CA GLU A 38 8.82 -25.69 -8.06
C GLU A 38 9.31 -24.41 -7.38
N VAL A 39 9.57 -23.37 -8.17
CA VAL A 39 9.83 -22.01 -7.67
C VAL A 39 8.80 -21.06 -8.20
N ILE A 40 8.12 -20.41 -7.27
CA ILE A 40 7.14 -19.37 -7.58
C ILE A 40 7.80 -18.04 -7.22
N PHE A 41 8.18 -17.30 -8.27
CA PHE A 41 8.65 -15.93 -8.12
C PHE A 41 7.45 -15.00 -7.99
N ILE A 42 7.27 -14.44 -6.80
CA ILE A 42 6.22 -13.46 -6.54
C ILE A 42 6.82 -12.07 -6.74
N ASN A 43 6.57 -11.48 -7.90
CA ASN A 43 6.84 -10.06 -8.14
C ASN A 43 5.62 -9.25 -7.73
N ASP A 44 5.26 -9.35 -6.45
CA ASP A 44 4.27 -8.45 -5.88
C ASP A 44 5.02 -7.28 -5.25
N GLY A 45 4.97 -6.14 -5.93
CA GLY A 45 5.45 -4.86 -5.40
C GLY A 45 4.79 -4.47 -4.08
N SER A 46 3.68 -5.13 -3.75
CA SER A 46 2.94 -5.04 -2.50
C SER A 46 3.64 -5.86 -1.41
N TYR A 47 4.86 -5.43 -1.07
CA TYR A 47 5.34 -5.45 0.31
C TYR A 47 5.29 -6.80 1.05
N ILE A 48 6.32 -7.60 0.80
CA ILE A 48 6.70 -8.86 1.47
C ILE A 48 6.53 -8.80 2.99
N SER A 49 6.81 -7.66 3.62
CA SER A 49 6.69 -7.49 5.07
C SER A 49 5.25 -7.64 5.58
N GLY A 50 4.28 -7.11 4.83
CA GLY A 50 2.86 -7.15 5.18
C GLY A 50 2.27 -8.53 4.92
N LEU A 51 2.51 -9.08 3.72
CA LEU A 51 2.09 -10.44 3.34
C LEU A 51 2.70 -11.52 4.25
N ARG A 52 3.98 -11.40 4.61
CA ARG A 52 4.64 -12.33 5.53
C ARG A 52 3.98 -12.31 6.92
N SER A 53 3.62 -11.13 7.42
CA SER A 53 2.89 -11.02 8.69
C SER A 53 1.45 -11.56 8.60
N TYR A 54 0.80 -11.39 7.45
CA TYR A 54 -0.59 -11.81 7.22
C TYR A 54 -0.73 -13.33 7.06
N ALA A 55 0.27 -14.00 6.49
CA ALA A 55 0.21 -15.43 6.19
C ALA A 55 0.14 -16.34 7.45
N GLY A 56 0.43 -15.83 8.64
CA GLY A 56 0.16 -16.52 9.92
C GLY A 56 1.00 -17.78 10.20
N PHE A 57 1.93 -18.15 9.32
CA PHE A 57 2.80 -19.31 9.50
C PHE A 57 3.92 -19.06 10.53
N LYS A 58 4.49 -20.16 11.04
CA LYS A 58 5.69 -20.13 11.89
C LYS A 58 6.85 -19.53 11.10
N GLN A 59 7.31 -18.36 11.51
CA GLN A 59 8.42 -17.64 10.89
C GLN A 59 9.68 -17.78 11.73
N THR A 60 10.82 -17.93 11.07
CA THR A 60 12.14 -17.82 11.70
C THR A 60 13.01 -16.88 10.87
N GLY A 61 13.78 -16.04 11.55
CA GLY A 61 14.72 -15.12 10.91
C GLY A 61 16.13 -15.69 11.00
N ILE A 62 16.79 -15.89 9.86
CA ILE A 62 18.21 -16.24 9.82
C ILE A 62 19.00 -14.93 9.72
N VAL A 63 19.78 -14.63 10.75
CA VAL A 63 20.66 -13.46 10.74
C VAL A 63 21.81 -13.77 9.79
N VAL A 64 21.88 -13.00 8.70
CA VAL A 64 22.99 -13.06 7.75
C VAL A 64 23.82 -11.81 7.96
N GLU A 65 25.08 -11.99 8.35
CA GLU A 65 26.04 -10.89 8.36
C GLU A 65 26.25 -10.42 6.92
N ARG A 66 25.82 -9.19 6.63
CA ARG A 66 26.05 -8.56 5.34
C ARG A 66 27.40 -7.84 5.42
N GLY A 67 28.33 -8.23 4.55
CA GLY A 67 29.58 -7.51 4.39
C GLY A 67 29.35 -6.05 3.95
N PRO A 68 30.35 -5.16 4.12
CA PRO A 68 30.30 -3.80 3.60
C PRO A 68 29.93 -3.80 2.11
N ARG A 69 29.04 -2.89 1.69
CA ARG A 69 28.64 -2.81 0.28
C ARG A 69 29.87 -2.59 -0.60
N TYR A 70 30.08 -3.47 -1.56
CA TYR A 70 31.24 -3.43 -2.46
C TYR A 70 31.24 -2.17 -3.35
N LYS A 71 30.05 -1.65 -3.70
CA LYS A 71 29.80 -0.37 -4.37
C LYS A 71 28.30 -0.03 -4.31
N GLY A 72 27.95 1.26 -4.37
CA GLY A 72 26.59 1.73 -4.63
C GLY A 72 26.07 2.79 -3.64
N GLU A 73 25.31 3.73 -4.18
CA GLU A 73 24.49 4.68 -3.40
C GLU A 73 23.40 3.94 -2.60
N PRO A 74 22.88 4.52 -1.50
CA PRO A 74 21.71 4.00 -0.83
C PRO A 74 20.54 3.83 -1.82
N ARG A 75 20.04 2.60 -2.01
CA ARG A 75 18.89 2.33 -2.91
C ARG A 75 17.59 3.04 -2.46
N VAL A 76 17.54 3.47 -1.19
CA VAL A 76 16.39 4.09 -0.55
C VAL A 76 16.81 5.36 0.19
N THR A 77 16.33 6.50 -0.31
CA THR A 77 16.38 7.81 0.34
C THR A 77 15.22 7.98 1.33
N VAL A 78 15.32 8.96 2.22
CA VAL A 78 14.30 9.26 3.25
C VAL A 78 12.91 9.48 2.63
N LEU A 79 12.81 10.26 1.55
CA LEU A 79 11.54 10.47 0.82
C LEU A 79 10.97 9.18 0.25
N LYS A 80 11.84 8.32 -0.30
CA LYS A 80 11.45 7.01 -0.81
C LYS A 80 10.96 6.13 0.33
N LEU A 81 11.57 6.22 1.52
CA LEU A 81 11.13 5.52 2.74
C LEU A 81 9.74 5.97 3.19
N PHE A 82 9.47 7.29 3.20
CA PHE A 82 8.14 7.83 3.52
C PHE A 82 7.09 7.35 2.52
N LYS A 83 7.39 7.44 1.21
CA LYS A 83 6.51 6.90 0.16
C LYS A 83 6.18 5.43 0.43
N LEU A 84 7.21 4.65 0.74
CA LEU A 84 7.09 3.22 0.99
C LEU A 84 6.23 2.90 2.23
N ALA A 85 6.35 3.72 3.29
CA ALA A 85 5.52 3.61 4.48
C ALA A 85 4.06 3.97 4.21
N PHE A 86 3.81 5.05 3.47
CA PHE A 86 2.45 5.43 3.05
C PHE A 86 1.82 4.36 2.16
N ASP A 87 2.54 3.84 1.17
CA ASP A 87 2.09 2.73 0.32
C ASP A 87 1.67 1.53 1.17
N GLY A 88 2.44 1.17 2.20
CA GLY A 88 2.07 0.11 3.14
C GLY A 88 0.79 0.39 3.93
N ILE A 89 0.62 1.61 4.44
CA ILE A 89 -0.59 2.01 5.18
C ILE A 89 -1.82 1.94 4.27
N PHE A 90 -1.77 2.50 3.06
CA PHE A 90 -2.92 2.50 2.15
C PHE A 90 -3.26 1.11 1.60
N SER A 91 -2.26 0.23 1.43
CA SER A 91 -2.47 -1.13 0.90
C SER A 91 -3.10 -2.08 1.92
N PHE A 92 -2.69 -2.00 3.19
CA PHE A 92 -3.05 -3.00 4.21
C PHE A 92 -3.90 -2.46 5.35
N SER A 93 -4.20 -1.16 5.37
CA SER A 93 -4.95 -0.54 6.46
C SER A 93 -6.23 0.15 6.00
N THR A 94 -7.22 0.09 6.87
CA THR A 94 -8.49 0.84 6.77
C THR A 94 -8.47 2.10 7.63
N ILE A 95 -7.32 2.51 8.15
CA ILE A 95 -7.21 3.67 9.05
C ILE A 95 -7.46 5.00 8.30
N PRO A 96 -6.88 5.25 7.10
CA PRO A 96 -7.01 6.56 6.44
C PRO A 96 -8.46 7.00 6.17
N TRP A 97 -9.30 6.12 5.59
CA TRP A 97 -10.70 6.46 5.33
C TRP A 97 -11.55 6.57 6.61
N LYS A 98 -11.20 5.83 7.69
CA LYS A 98 -11.85 5.95 9.00
C LYS A 98 -11.60 7.30 9.66
N ILE A 99 -10.37 7.81 9.58
CA ILE A 99 -10.02 9.13 10.10
C ILE A 99 -10.83 10.21 9.38
N SER A 100 -10.87 10.18 8.04
CA SER A 100 -11.66 11.13 7.25
C SER A 100 -13.15 11.09 7.62
N THR A 101 -13.72 9.89 7.77
CA THR A 101 -15.13 9.72 8.15
C THR A 101 -15.43 10.27 9.54
N PHE A 102 -14.56 9.97 10.53
CA PHE A 102 -14.73 10.46 11.90
C PHE A 102 -14.60 11.99 11.97
N LEU A 103 -13.59 12.55 11.31
CA LEU A 103 -13.39 14.00 11.24
C LEU A 103 -14.60 14.70 10.60
N GLY A 104 -15.13 14.14 9.51
CA GLY A 104 -16.32 14.65 8.84
C GLY A 104 -17.55 14.66 9.75
N PHE A 105 -17.74 13.61 10.55
CA PHE A 105 -18.85 13.54 11.50
C PHE A 105 -18.74 14.59 12.62
N VAL A 106 -17.54 14.77 13.19
CA VAL A 106 -17.28 15.80 14.21
C VAL A 106 -17.53 17.20 13.64
N LEU A 107 -17.04 17.50 12.43
CA LEU A 107 -17.26 18.78 11.78
C LEU A 107 -18.74 19.02 11.43
N ALA A 108 -19.49 17.98 11.05
CA ALA A 108 -20.93 18.09 10.78
C ALA A 108 -21.71 18.46 12.04
N ILE A 109 -21.43 17.82 13.18
CA ILE A 109 -22.07 18.16 14.47
C ILE A 109 -21.71 19.58 14.88
N ALA A 110 -20.43 19.95 14.79
CA ALA A 110 -19.98 21.30 15.14
C ALA A 110 -20.66 22.36 14.26
N SER A 111 -20.75 22.11 12.94
CA SER A 111 -21.43 22.99 11.99
C SER A 111 -22.92 23.16 12.33
N PHE A 112 -23.59 22.07 12.71
CA PHE A 112 -25.00 22.11 13.11
C PHE A 112 -25.22 22.96 14.38
N ILE A 113 -24.38 22.78 15.41
CA ILE A 113 -24.46 23.56 16.66
C ILE A 113 -24.17 25.04 16.39
N ILE A 114 -23.11 25.36 15.66
CA ILE A 114 -22.76 26.74 15.30
C ILE A 114 -23.89 27.36 14.47
N GLY A 115 -24.51 26.59 13.57
CA GLY A 115 -25.66 27.03 12.78
C GLY A 115 -26.88 27.38 13.63
N LEU A 116 -27.21 26.57 14.65
CA LEU A 116 -28.29 26.87 15.59
C LEU A 116 -28.01 28.15 16.39
N ILE A 117 -26.80 28.29 16.94
CA ILE A 117 -26.39 29.48 17.69
C ILE A 117 -26.45 30.73 16.80
N GLY A 118 -25.98 30.62 15.56
CA GLY A 118 -26.02 31.72 14.59
C GLY A 118 -27.44 32.10 14.19
N LEU A 119 -28.36 31.12 14.09
CA LEU A 119 -29.77 31.35 13.81
C LEU A 119 -30.45 32.10 14.96
N ASP A 120 -30.24 31.64 16.19
CA ASP A 120 -30.80 32.29 17.38
C ASP A 120 -30.29 33.75 17.51
N TYR A 121 -28.99 33.96 17.28
CA TYR A 121 -28.38 35.29 17.29
C TYR A 121 -28.99 36.22 16.23
N LYS A 122 -29.23 35.69 15.01
CA LYS A 122 -29.84 36.45 13.92
C LYS A 122 -31.30 36.80 14.19
N LEU A 123 -32.08 35.89 14.79
CA LEU A 123 -33.49 36.13 15.09
C LEU A 123 -33.70 37.11 16.26
N ILE A 124 -32.81 37.09 17.27
CA ILE A 124 -32.95 37.94 18.47
C ILE A 124 -32.31 39.32 18.28
N LEU A 125 -31.07 39.39 17.77
CA LEU A 125 -30.33 40.64 17.66
C LEU A 125 -30.41 41.29 16.26
N GLY A 126 -30.92 40.56 15.25
CA GLY A 126 -30.96 41.05 13.87
C GLY A 126 -29.57 41.22 13.24
N GLN A 127 -28.52 40.78 13.91
CA GLN A 127 -27.13 40.88 13.46
C GLN A 127 -26.63 39.54 12.91
N GLU A 128 -25.72 39.60 11.95
CA GLU A 128 -25.08 38.39 11.43
C GLU A 128 -23.99 37.92 12.39
N PHE A 129 -24.01 36.62 12.71
CA PHE A 129 -23.03 36.01 13.60
C PHE A 129 -21.64 35.88 12.96
N LEU A 130 -21.59 35.73 11.63
CA LEU A 130 -20.37 35.55 10.86
C LEU A 130 -20.26 36.60 9.75
N GLU A 131 -19.09 37.20 9.60
CA GLU A 131 -18.81 38.13 8.51
C GLU A 131 -18.39 37.41 7.23
N TRP A 132 -18.50 38.09 6.07
CA TRP A 132 -18.18 37.51 4.77
C TRP A 132 -16.74 36.96 4.66
N ASN A 133 -15.76 37.64 5.28
CA ASN A 133 -14.35 37.20 5.34
C ASN A 133 -14.18 35.87 6.07
N GLN A 134 -14.91 35.72 7.19
CA GLN A 134 -14.89 34.49 7.98
C GLN A 134 -15.56 33.35 7.22
N GLY A 135 -16.67 33.64 6.52
CA GLY A 135 -17.36 32.69 5.66
C GLY A 135 -16.46 32.14 4.54
N LEU A 136 -15.72 33.00 3.84
CA LEU A 136 -14.78 32.59 2.79
C LEU A 136 -13.65 31.71 3.34
N THR A 137 -13.10 32.08 4.51
CA THR A 137 -12.01 31.33 5.15
C THR A 137 -12.48 29.92 5.53
N ILE A 138 -13.67 29.79 6.12
CA ILE A 138 -14.26 28.50 6.47
C ILE A 138 -14.54 27.67 5.20
N ALA A 139 -15.09 28.28 4.16
CA ALA A 139 -15.39 27.60 2.91
C ALA A 139 -14.12 27.02 2.25
N LEU A 140 -13.03 27.79 2.19
CA LEU A 140 -11.74 27.31 1.64
C LEU A 140 -11.13 26.22 2.52
N PHE A 141 -11.21 26.37 3.84
CA PHE A 141 -10.69 25.37 4.77
C PHE A 141 -11.44 24.04 4.65
N LEU A 142 -12.78 24.07 4.66
CA LEU A 142 -13.61 22.88 4.46
C LEU A 142 -13.42 22.29 3.06
N GLY A 143 -13.29 23.12 2.03
CA GLY A 143 -12.97 22.68 0.67
C GLY A 143 -11.64 21.93 0.59
N GLY A 144 -10.60 22.40 1.29
CA GLY A 144 -9.32 21.71 1.41
C GLY A 144 -9.46 20.32 2.06
N ILE A 145 -10.19 20.22 3.17
CA ILE A 145 -10.45 18.94 3.85
C ILE A 145 -11.24 17.98 2.95
N GLN A 146 -12.21 18.49 2.20
CA GLN A 146 -12.98 17.70 1.24
C GLN A 146 -12.09 17.15 0.11
N LEU A 147 -11.21 17.98 -0.46
CA LEU A 147 -10.26 17.54 -1.49
C LEU A 147 -9.29 16.46 -0.97
N ILE A 148 -8.81 16.59 0.28
CA ILE A 148 -7.99 15.55 0.91
C ILE A 148 -8.80 14.25 1.05
N SER A 149 -10.04 14.35 1.52
CA SER A 149 -10.92 13.19 1.71
C SER A 149 -11.22 12.49 0.37
N LEU A 150 -11.48 13.26 -0.69
CA LEU A 150 -11.64 12.74 -2.05
C LEU A 150 -10.35 12.11 -2.57
N GLY A 151 -9.18 12.68 -2.26
CA GLY A 151 -7.89 12.09 -2.60
C GLY A 151 -7.68 10.72 -1.96
N ILE A 152 -8.02 10.57 -0.68
CA ILE A 152 -7.98 9.26 0.02
C ILE A 152 -8.91 8.27 -0.69
N ILE A 153 -10.15 8.67 -0.99
CA ILE A 153 -11.11 7.80 -1.70
C ILE A 153 -10.56 7.41 -3.09
N GLY A 154 -10.00 8.37 -3.83
CA GLY A 154 -9.41 8.14 -5.16
C GLY A 154 -8.26 7.14 -5.14
N GLU A 155 -7.41 7.17 -4.11
CA GLU A 155 -6.33 6.20 -3.90
C GLU A 155 -6.88 4.77 -3.71
N TYR A 156 -7.93 4.60 -2.90
CA TYR A 156 -8.56 3.29 -2.73
C TYR A 156 -9.31 2.82 -3.98
N ILE A 157 -10.02 3.72 -4.68
CA ILE A 157 -10.68 3.39 -5.95
C ILE A 157 -9.65 2.97 -6.99
N GLY A 158 -8.51 3.66 -7.09
CA GLY A 158 -7.43 3.29 -8.00
C GLY A 158 -6.91 1.88 -7.73
N ARG A 159 -6.70 1.53 -6.46
CA ARG A 159 -6.27 0.18 -6.05
C ARG A 159 -7.32 -0.89 -6.37
N ILE A 160 -8.60 -0.61 -6.07
CA ILE A 160 -9.70 -1.52 -6.43
C ILE A 160 -9.76 -1.70 -7.95
N TYR A 161 -9.61 -0.62 -8.70
CA TYR A 161 -9.60 -0.67 -10.16
C TYR A 161 -8.44 -1.55 -10.66
N ASP A 162 -7.24 -1.39 -10.15
CA ASP A 162 -6.07 -2.20 -10.54
C ASP A 162 -6.28 -3.69 -10.23
N GLU A 163 -6.89 -4.02 -9.09
CA GLU A 163 -7.22 -5.39 -8.69
C GLU A 163 -8.29 -6.01 -9.61
N VAL A 164 -9.37 -5.27 -9.88
CA VAL A 164 -10.50 -5.73 -10.72
C VAL A 164 -10.11 -5.84 -12.19
N LYS A 165 -9.10 -5.07 -12.64
CA LYS A 165 -8.65 -5.09 -14.04
C LYS A 165 -8.09 -6.43 -14.49
N GLN A 166 -7.72 -7.31 -13.54
CA GLN A 166 -7.17 -8.65 -13.80
C GLN A 166 -6.08 -8.64 -14.89
N ARG A 167 -5.21 -7.62 -14.87
CA ARG A 167 -4.11 -7.58 -15.84
C ARG A 167 -3.16 -8.74 -15.54
N PRO A 168 -2.84 -9.59 -16.54
CA PRO A 168 -1.86 -10.64 -16.34
C PRO A 168 -0.53 -10.01 -15.93
N TYR A 169 0.02 -10.46 -14.80
CA TYR A 169 1.26 -9.91 -14.22
C TYR A 169 2.46 -10.01 -15.16
N TYR A 170 2.42 -10.97 -16.08
CA TYR A 170 3.45 -11.18 -17.08
C TYR A 170 2.82 -11.77 -18.35
N ILE A 171 3.50 -11.54 -19.47
CA ILE A 171 3.20 -12.20 -20.74
C ILE A 171 4.38 -13.13 -21.02
N ILE A 172 4.11 -14.42 -21.14
CA ILE A 172 5.13 -15.40 -21.49
C ILE A 172 5.46 -15.22 -22.97
N ARG A 173 6.72 -14.91 -23.28
CA ARG A 173 7.19 -14.81 -24.67
C ARG A 173 7.59 -16.17 -25.24
N GLU A 174 8.29 -16.97 -24.45
CA GLU A 174 8.72 -18.33 -24.83
C GLU A 174 9.04 -19.15 -23.56
N PRO A 175 8.40 -20.31 -23.34
CA PRO A 175 8.79 -21.22 -22.27
C PRO A 175 10.04 -22.01 -22.66
N ILE A 176 11.03 -22.08 -21.78
CA ILE A 176 12.25 -22.89 -21.98
C ILE A 176 12.27 -23.98 -20.90
N GLY A 177 12.24 -25.25 -21.32
CA GLY A 177 12.43 -26.39 -20.42
C GLY A 177 11.18 -26.88 -19.67
N PHE A 178 9.98 -26.49 -20.10
CA PHE A 178 8.72 -27.09 -19.67
C PHE A 178 8.15 -27.89 -20.84
N GLU A 179 8.05 -29.21 -20.72
CA GLU A 179 7.26 -30.05 -21.62
C GLU A 179 5.78 -29.94 -21.23
N GLU A 180 4.88 -29.89 -22.22
CA GLU A 180 3.43 -29.62 -22.08
C GLU A 180 2.70 -30.46 -21.03
#